data_AF-A0A4Y3L1K6-F1
#
_entry.id   AF-A0A4Y3L1K6-F1
#
_cell.length_a   1.000
_cell.length_b   1.000
_cell.length_c   1.000
_cell.angle_alpha   90.00
_cell.angle_beta   90.00
_cell.angle_gamma   90.00
#
_symmetry.space_group_name_H-M   'P 1'
#
loop_
_entity.id
_entity.type
_entity.pdbx_description
1 polymer ?
#
loop_
_entity_poly.entity_id
_entity_poly.type
_entity_poly.pdbx_seq_one_letter_code
_entity_poly.pdbx_strand_id
1 'polypeptide(L)'
;MSDEPLGDEGLDIGLRTMARDEPGFRISFEVRAAGDPQNIEFPLEVDNRITWWKSLELYMALIPGYYLPIGRRIETKNRARSAETYVQPFSISKFGRVGLWKEGVLGFGAHAIDWDYNAWGNRGREFVFSWHED
;
A
#
# COMPACT_ATOMS: atom_id res chain seq x y z
N MET A 1 16.94 3.58 -18.38
CA MET A 1 16.24 3.31 -17.10
C MET A 1 17.23 2.52 -16.28
N SER A 2 17.69 3.04 -15.15
CA SER A 2 18.66 2.36 -14.29
C SER A 2 17.93 1.28 -13.48
N ASP A 3 18.26 0.02 -13.76
CA ASP A 3 17.95 -1.14 -12.92
C ASP A 3 18.83 -1.10 -11.66
N GLU A 4 18.68 -0.06 -10.84
CA GLU A 4 19.27 -0.11 -9.51
C GLU A 4 18.46 -1.12 -8.68
N PRO A 5 19.10 -2.14 -8.09
CA PRO A 5 18.43 -2.95 -7.10
C PRO A 5 17.98 -1.98 -6.01
N LEU A 6 16.67 -1.96 -5.71
CA LEU A 6 16.13 -1.25 -4.55
C LEU A 6 17.10 -1.48 -3.39
N GLY A 7 17.83 -0.44 -2.98
CA GLY A 7 18.87 -0.55 -1.98
C GLY A 7 18.32 -1.20 -0.70
N ASP A 8 19.20 -1.64 0.19
CA ASP A 8 18.76 -2.10 1.51
C ASP A 8 18.24 -0.94 2.40
N GLU A 9 18.17 0.27 1.84
CA GLU A 9 17.59 1.46 2.47
C GLU A 9 16.07 1.41 2.46
N GLY A 10 15.48 1.56 3.66
CA GLY A 10 14.05 1.77 3.81
C GLY A 10 13.66 3.22 3.59
N LEU A 11 12.38 3.46 3.43
CA LEU A 11 11.81 4.80 3.31
C LEU A 11 11.94 5.55 4.63
N ASP A 12 12.12 6.86 4.58
CA ASP A 12 12.19 7.68 5.78
C ASP A 12 10.84 7.78 6.47
N ILE A 13 10.84 7.71 7.80
CA ILE A 13 9.63 8.01 8.59
C ILE A 13 9.30 9.50 8.41
N GLY A 14 8.03 9.80 8.14
CA GLY A 14 7.56 11.13 7.77
C GLY A 14 7.61 11.41 6.27
N LEU A 15 8.12 10.48 5.45
CA LEU A 15 7.95 10.54 4.00
C LEU A 15 6.46 10.59 3.69
N ARG A 16 6.06 11.61 2.92
CA ARG A 16 4.68 11.77 2.46
C ARG A 16 4.67 12.15 0.99
N THR A 17 3.90 11.41 0.20
CA THR A 17 3.68 11.69 -1.22
C THR A 17 2.19 11.74 -1.51
N MET A 18 1.81 12.52 -2.51
CA MET A 18 0.42 12.59 -2.99
C MET A 18 0.36 12.35 -4.48
N ALA A 19 -0.62 11.56 -4.92
CA ALA A 19 -0.97 11.39 -6.32
C ALA A 19 -2.39 11.91 -6.55
N ARG A 20 -2.60 12.58 -7.68
CA ARG A 20 -3.96 12.89 -8.15
C ARG A 20 -4.59 11.62 -8.67
N ASP A 21 -5.87 11.46 -8.37
CA ASP A 21 -6.61 10.27 -8.72
C ASP A 21 -7.63 10.53 -9.83
N GLU A 22 -8.71 11.23 -9.48
CA GLU A 22 -9.75 11.74 -10.37
C GLU A 22 -10.08 13.18 -9.97
N PRO A 23 -10.81 13.96 -10.79
CA PRO A 23 -11.24 15.29 -10.40
C PRO A 23 -11.99 15.25 -9.06
N GLY A 24 -11.44 15.93 -8.05
CA GLY A 24 -12.00 15.96 -6.70
C GLY A 24 -11.43 14.94 -5.71
N PHE A 25 -10.47 14.09 -6.10
CA PHE A 25 -9.90 13.07 -5.21
C PHE A 25 -8.37 12.97 -5.29
N ARG A 26 -7.74 12.63 -4.16
CA ARG A 26 -6.29 12.41 -4.01
C ARG A 26 -6.00 11.14 -3.24
N ILE A 27 -4.86 10.54 -3.56
CA ILE A 27 -4.25 9.45 -2.80
C ILE A 27 -3.06 10.04 -2.06
N SER A 28 -2.95 9.78 -0.76
CA SER A 28 -1.72 10.00 -0.01
C SER A 28 -1.07 8.69 0.39
N PHE A 29 0.25 8.69 0.33
CA PHE A 29 1.10 7.67 0.92
C PHE A 29 1.94 8.33 2.01
N GLU A 30 1.96 7.74 3.19
CA GLU A 30 2.74 8.20 4.35
C GLU A 30 3.46 7.02 5.01
N VAL A 31 4.71 7.25 5.40
CA VAL A 31 5.50 6.27 6.16
C VAL A 31 5.55 6.70 7.63
N ARG A 32 5.02 5.86 8.51
CA ARG A 32 5.01 6.06 9.97
C ARG A 32 5.86 4.99 10.67
N ALA A 33 6.13 5.21 11.96
CA ALA A 33 6.68 4.16 12.81
C ALA A 33 5.58 3.13 13.13
N ALA A 34 5.85 1.84 12.89
CA ALA A 34 4.92 0.78 13.28
C ALA A 34 4.91 0.57 14.80
N GLY A 35 3.86 -0.08 15.30
CA GLY A 35 3.80 -0.51 16.70
C GLY A 35 4.78 -1.66 16.99
N ASP A 36 5.01 -2.53 16.00
CA ASP A 36 5.93 -3.66 16.10
C ASP A 36 7.18 -3.49 15.22
N PRO A 37 8.39 -3.42 15.81
CA PRO A 37 9.64 -3.28 15.06
C PRO A 37 10.06 -4.52 14.27
N GLN A 38 9.29 -5.62 14.30
CA GLN A 38 9.54 -6.82 13.50
C GLN A 38 8.68 -6.90 12.23
N ASN A 39 7.66 -6.06 12.09
CA ASN A 39 6.70 -6.17 11.01
C ASN A 39 6.69 -4.93 10.12
N ILE A 40 6.01 -5.07 8.98
CA ILE A 40 5.53 -3.96 8.18
C ILE A 40 4.01 -3.98 8.23
N GLU A 41 3.43 -2.82 8.51
CA GLU A 41 1.99 -2.63 8.62
C GLU A 41 1.48 -1.88 7.39
N PHE A 42 0.35 -2.31 6.84
CA PHE A 42 -0.26 -1.73 5.64
C PHE A 42 -1.71 -1.33 5.89
N PRO A 43 -1.97 -0.21 6.60
CA PRO A 43 -3.32 0.30 6.77
C PRO A 43 -3.83 0.98 5.48
N LEU A 44 -5.14 0.86 5.27
CA LEU A 44 -5.87 1.55 4.21
C LEU A 44 -6.98 2.41 4.85
N GLU A 45 -6.92 3.71 4.62
CA GLU A 45 -7.84 4.72 5.13
C GLU A 45 -8.61 5.40 3.98
N VAL A 46 -9.89 5.67 4.18
CA VAL A 46 -10.75 6.27 3.14
C VAL A 46 -11.64 7.33 3.76
N ASP A 47 -11.68 8.52 3.13
CA ASP A 47 -12.55 9.62 3.52
C ASP A 47 -14.02 9.21 3.48
N ASN A 48 -14.79 9.77 4.42
CA ASN A 48 -16.22 9.52 4.64
C ASN A 48 -17.10 9.85 3.43
N ARG A 49 -16.63 10.72 2.53
CA ARG A 49 -17.36 11.16 1.35
C ARG A 49 -17.20 10.20 0.17
N ILE A 50 -16.24 9.29 0.24
CA ILE A 50 -16.00 8.28 -0.79
C ILE A 50 -16.96 7.10 -0.56
N THR A 51 -17.83 6.84 -1.54
CA THR A 51 -18.92 5.86 -1.43
C THR A 51 -18.72 4.61 -2.30
N TRP A 52 -17.49 4.36 -2.74
CA TRP A 52 -17.12 3.19 -3.53
C TRP A 52 -15.94 2.45 -2.89
N TRP A 53 -15.67 1.24 -3.36
CA TRP A 53 -14.72 0.34 -2.74
C TRP A 53 -13.29 0.73 -3.06
N LYS A 54 -12.40 0.52 -2.09
CA LYS A 54 -10.95 0.69 -2.23
C LYS A 54 -10.27 -0.56 -1.72
N SER A 55 -9.24 -1.00 -2.42
CA SER A 55 -8.47 -2.15 -2.03
C SER A 55 -6.97 -1.90 -2.21
N LEU A 56 -6.21 -2.54 -1.31
CA LEU A 56 -4.77 -2.64 -1.33
C LEU A 56 -4.44 -4.09 -1.64
N GLU A 57 -3.77 -4.34 -2.75
CA GLU A 57 -3.26 -5.66 -3.10
C GLU A 57 -1.76 -5.71 -2.83
N LEU A 58 -1.36 -6.65 -1.98
CA LEU A 58 0.03 -6.83 -1.62
C LEU A 58 0.61 -7.96 -2.46
N TYR A 59 1.67 -7.72 -3.22
CA TYR A 59 2.34 -8.75 -3.98
C TYR A 59 3.73 -9.01 -3.39
N MET A 60 4.06 -10.28 -3.21
CA MET A 60 5.38 -10.66 -2.72
C MET A 60 6.30 -10.97 -3.88
N ALA A 61 7.52 -10.41 -3.84
CA ALA A 61 8.56 -10.70 -4.80
C ALA A 61 9.68 -11.51 -4.14
N LEU A 62 10.01 -12.66 -4.74
CA LEU A 62 11.20 -13.42 -4.38
C LEU A 62 12.46 -12.82 -5.02
N ILE A 63 12.30 -12.13 -6.15
CA ILE A 63 13.36 -11.45 -6.91
C ILE A 63 12.79 -10.08 -7.35
N PRO A 64 13.58 -8.98 -7.32
CA PRO A 64 13.13 -7.68 -7.81
C PRO A 64 12.51 -7.77 -9.21
N GLY A 65 11.38 -7.10 -9.41
CA GLY A 65 10.67 -7.09 -10.70
C GLY A 65 9.82 -8.34 -11.00
N TYR A 66 9.90 -9.40 -10.19
CA TYR A 66 9.07 -10.60 -10.35
C TYR A 66 8.17 -10.82 -9.13
N TYR A 67 6.90 -10.41 -9.26
CA TYR A 67 5.90 -10.43 -8.20
C TYR A 67 4.97 -11.62 -8.38
N LEU A 68 4.84 -12.45 -7.35
CA LEU A 68 3.93 -13.58 -7.36
C LEU A 68 2.53 -13.17 -6.87
N PRO A 69 1.49 -13.74 -7.52
CA PRO A 69 0.10 -13.89 -7.13
C PRO A 69 -0.37 -13.95 -5.69
N ILE A 70 0.55 -14.15 -4.75
CA ILE A 70 0.26 -14.65 -3.39
C ILE A 70 -0.23 -13.49 -2.53
N GLY A 71 -1.11 -12.68 -3.10
CA GLY A 71 -1.41 -11.38 -2.58
C GLY A 71 -2.56 -11.40 -1.62
N ARG A 72 -2.29 -10.90 -0.42
CA ARG A 72 -3.35 -10.57 0.52
C ARG A 72 -3.96 -9.26 0.05
N ARG A 73 -5.29 -9.27 -0.03
CA ARG A 73 -6.07 -8.09 -0.33
C ARG A 73 -6.64 -7.51 0.96
N ILE A 74 -6.43 -6.23 1.15
CA ILE A 74 -7.01 -5.41 2.22
C ILE A 74 -8.04 -4.52 1.55
N GLU A 75 -9.26 -4.42 2.10
CA GLU A 75 -10.32 -3.67 1.44
C GLU A 75 -11.19 -2.87 2.42
N THR A 76 -11.59 -1.67 1.99
CA THR A 76 -12.65 -0.90 2.65
C THR A 76 -13.95 -1.12 1.89
N LYS A 77 -14.91 -1.83 2.49
CA LYS A 77 -16.27 -1.94 1.94
C LYS A 77 -17.03 -0.65 2.18
N ASN A 78 -18.01 -0.32 1.32
CA ASN A 78 -18.84 0.88 1.47
C ASN A 78 -19.26 1.12 2.93
N ARG A 79 -18.92 2.32 3.44
CA ARG A 79 -19.11 2.83 4.82
C ARG A 79 -18.05 2.46 5.85
N ALA A 80 -17.18 1.48 5.59
CA ALA A 80 -16.00 1.23 6.42
C ALA A 80 -14.92 2.25 6.09
N ARG A 81 -14.45 3.00 7.09
CA ARG A 81 -13.49 4.11 6.94
C ARG A 81 -12.04 3.64 6.92
N SER A 82 -11.80 2.48 7.50
CA SER A 82 -10.51 1.84 7.61
C SER A 82 -10.68 0.35 7.36
N ALA A 83 -9.76 -0.23 6.61
CA ALA A 83 -9.67 -1.67 6.47
C ALA A 83 -8.88 -2.29 7.64
N GLU A 84 -8.95 -3.62 7.77
CA GLU A 84 -8.05 -4.36 8.65
C GLU A 84 -6.60 -4.20 8.16
N THR A 85 -5.72 -3.72 9.04
CA THR A 85 -4.28 -3.62 8.74
C THR A 85 -3.70 -5.01 8.50
N TYR A 86 -3.04 -5.20 7.37
CA TYR A 86 -2.22 -6.39 7.17
C TYR A 86 -0.84 -6.18 7.80
N VAL A 87 -0.40 -7.21 8.51
CA VAL A 87 0.91 -7.28 9.14
C VAL A 87 1.72 -8.31 8.35
N GLN A 88 2.79 -7.85 7.68
CA GLN A 88 3.72 -8.74 6.97
C GLN A 88 4.92 -9.07 7.87
N PRO A 89 5.12 -10.36 8.21
CA PRO A 89 6.36 -10.80 8.84
C PRO A 89 7.54 -10.70 7.86
N PHE A 90 8.67 -10.20 8.36
CA PHE A 90 9.88 -9.98 7.56
C PHE A 90 10.52 -11.27 6.99
N SER A 91 10.20 -12.43 7.56
CA SER A 91 10.82 -13.72 7.18
C SER A 91 10.34 -14.28 5.83
N ILE A 92 9.39 -13.61 5.18
CA ILE A 92 8.66 -14.18 4.03
C ILE A 92 9.24 -13.75 2.68
N SER A 93 9.65 -12.48 2.50
CA SER A 93 10.23 -11.99 1.24
C SER A 93 11.20 -10.83 1.45
N LYS A 94 12.17 -10.65 0.53
CA LYS A 94 13.07 -9.48 0.55
C LYS A 94 12.40 -8.25 -0.05
N PHE A 95 11.52 -8.44 -1.02
CA PHE A 95 10.85 -7.36 -1.74
C PHE A 95 9.34 -7.59 -1.78
N GLY A 96 8.60 -6.51 -1.97
CA GLY A 96 7.18 -6.54 -2.21
C GLY A 96 6.73 -5.37 -3.07
N ARG A 97 5.49 -5.46 -3.54
CA ARG A 97 4.77 -4.40 -4.20
C ARG A 97 3.43 -4.23 -3.54
N VAL A 98 3.00 -3.00 -3.42
CA VAL A 98 1.64 -2.65 -3.03
C VAL A 98 0.96 -2.02 -4.23
N GLY A 99 -0.13 -2.62 -4.69
CA GLY A 99 -0.98 -2.06 -5.72
C GLY A 99 -2.27 -1.50 -5.13
N LEU A 100 -2.60 -0.25 -5.43
CA LEU A 100 -3.86 0.36 -5.02
C LEU A 100 -4.86 0.23 -6.15
N TRP A 101 -6.06 -0.21 -5.77
CA TRP A 101 -7.14 -0.46 -6.69
C TRP A 101 -8.39 0.27 -6.21
N LYS A 102 -9.11 0.85 -7.18
CA LYS A 102 -10.46 1.36 -6.99
C LYS A 102 -11.42 0.34 -7.53
N GLU A 103 -12.50 0.08 -6.82
CA GLU A 103 -13.50 -0.86 -7.29
C GLU A 103 -14.87 -0.22 -7.40
N GLY A 104 -15.50 -0.43 -8.56
CA GLY A 104 -16.88 -0.05 -8.79
C GLY A 104 -17.87 -0.99 -8.09
N VAL A 105 -19.14 -0.60 -8.12
CA VAL A 105 -20.28 -1.33 -7.52
C VAL A 105 -20.45 -2.78 -8.02
N LEU A 106 -19.75 -3.18 -9.08
CA LEU A 106 -19.83 -4.51 -9.71
C LEU A 106 -18.50 -5.29 -9.69
N GLY A 107 -17.51 -4.88 -8.87
CA GLY A 107 -16.23 -5.59 -8.75
C GLY A 107 -15.26 -5.39 -9.93
N PHE A 108 -15.59 -4.52 -10.88
CA PHE A 108 -14.62 -4.02 -11.85
C PHE A 108 -13.68 -3.04 -11.15
N GLY A 109 -12.40 -3.45 -11.06
CA GLY A 109 -11.33 -2.67 -10.46
C GLY A 109 -10.57 -1.86 -11.51
N ALA A 110 -10.24 -0.61 -11.20
CA ALA A 110 -9.27 0.19 -11.92
C ALA A 110 -8.00 0.31 -11.06
N HIS A 111 -6.86 -0.03 -11.65
CA HIS A 111 -5.56 0.21 -11.04
C HIS A 111 -5.32 1.71 -10.90
N ALA A 112 -4.88 2.13 -9.70
CA ALA A 112 -4.54 3.53 -9.44
C ALA A 112 -3.03 3.74 -9.48
N ILE A 113 -2.28 2.97 -8.67
CA ILE A 113 -0.84 3.18 -8.48
C ILE A 113 -0.20 1.96 -7.82
N ASP A 114 1.07 1.70 -8.15
CA ASP A 114 1.93 0.70 -7.53
C ASP A 114 3.06 1.37 -6.73
N TRP A 115 3.44 0.74 -5.62
CA TRP A 115 4.63 1.07 -4.84
C TRP A 115 5.46 -0.17 -4.56
N ASP A 116 6.72 -0.15 -5.00
CA ASP A 116 7.70 -1.17 -4.69
C ASP A 116 8.41 -0.86 -3.38
N TYR A 117 8.68 -1.89 -2.57
CA TYR A 117 9.39 -1.74 -1.30
C TYR A 117 10.35 -2.90 -1.02
N ASN A 118 11.43 -2.57 -0.30
CA ASN A 118 12.32 -3.55 0.32
C ASN A 118 11.82 -3.86 1.74
N ALA A 119 11.48 -5.12 2.01
CA ALA A 119 10.92 -5.52 3.29
C ALA A 119 11.94 -5.41 4.44
N TRP A 120 13.23 -5.62 4.18
CA TRP A 120 14.28 -5.51 5.20
C TRP A 120 14.55 -4.06 5.55
N GLY A 121 14.70 -3.23 4.52
CA GLY A 121 14.91 -1.80 4.69
C GLY A 121 13.77 -1.16 5.46
N ASN A 122 12.53 -1.63 5.27
CA ASN A 122 11.32 -1.05 5.83
C ASN A 122 10.78 -1.69 7.11
N ARG A 123 11.56 -2.55 7.77
CA ARG A 123 11.17 -3.15 9.04
C ARG A 123 10.77 -2.08 10.08
N GLY A 124 9.69 -2.33 10.82
CA GLY A 124 9.19 -1.43 11.87
C GLY A 124 8.52 -0.17 11.33
N ARG A 125 8.04 -0.21 10.09
CA ARG A 125 7.33 0.90 9.45
C ARG A 125 5.90 0.53 9.12
N GLU A 126 5.07 1.55 9.15
CA GLU A 126 3.68 1.50 8.73
C GLU A 126 3.54 2.31 7.44
N PHE A 127 3.00 1.68 6.40
CA PHE A 127 2.76 2.27 5.10
C PHE A 127 1.29 2.62 4.96
N VAL A 128 0.97 3.87 5.23
CA VAL A 128 -0.40 4.35 5.28
C VAL A 128 -0.82 4.84 3.91
N PHE A 129 -1.80 4.15 3.35
CA PHE A 129 -2.45 4.55 2.12
C PHE A 129 -3.80 5.17 2.46
N SER A 130 -4.00 6.42 2.04
CA SER A 130 -5.24 7.13 2.35
C SER A 130 -5.84 7.75 1.10
N TRP A 131 -7.17 7.63 0.95
CA TRP A 131 -7.95 8.30 -0.10
C TRP A 131 -8.69 9.50 0.47
N HIS A 132 -8.52 10.67 -0.16
CA HIS A 132 -9.07 11.95 0.27
C HIS A 132 -9.95 12.56 -0.82
N GLU A 133 -10.96 13.31 -0.43
CA GLU A 133 -11.61 14.28 -1.31
C GLU A 133 -10.87 15.64 -1.24
N ASP A 134 -10.84 16.39 -2.34
CA ASP A 134 -10.16 17.70 -2.46
C ASP A 134 -10.80 18.83 -1.65
#